data_AF-A0A661Y7W9-F1
#
_entry.id   AF-A0A661Y7W9-F1
#
_cell.length_a   1.000
_cell.length_b   1.000
_cell.length_c   1.000
_cell.angle_alpha   90.00
_cell.angle_beta   90.00
_cell.angle_gamma   90.00
#
_symmetry.space_group_name_H-M   'P 1'
#
loop_
_entity.id
_entity.type
_entity.pdbx_description
1 polymer ?
#
loop_
_entity_poly.entity_id
_entity_poly.type
_entity_poly.pdbx_seq_one_letter_code
_entity_poly.pdbx_strand_id
1 'polypeptide(L)'
;MNLRNVVICGIGLLMSVGAAAQINILNAKTPEEIGIKTAAQIAYDNDEPLPYGYVDERDVLWSKTTWEIIDLDERVNFPLYYPIDTNNIGAERRSLYDVLIKGIKTGVIEHVYADSYFTEKRTLRDIEASLVYSDTTDLGVEQYNAEGFVDPQYVRKFTLDAGDVEEWRVRGYWYLDKRQGELRYRMLGLCPVANEARSKAFEDDGFDSKVELFWVWFPAARQVLHKSKAFNRRNTSQPISYDHLLNSRRFHGVVYKEDNVQGDRNVSDYINDNALMQLLESDRIKEVIRNIEIDLWNY
;
A
#
# COMPACT_ATOMS: atom_id res chain seq x y z
N MET A 1 -58.41 36.22 -16.81
CA MET A 1 -57.20 35.55 -16.27
C MET A 1 -56.15 36.62 -16.04
N ASN A 2 -55.72 36.81 -14.79
CA ASN A 2 -54.83 37.91 -14.42
C ASN A 2 -53.45 37.72 -15.05
N LEU A 3 -52.97 38.72 -15.79
CA LEU A 3 -51.67 38.76 -16.47
C LEU A 3 -50.51 38.35 -15.55
N ARG A 4 -50.64 38.66 -14.25
CA ARG A 4 -49.72 38.27 -13.18
C ARG A 4 -49.54 36.75 -13.04
N ASN A 5 -50.61 35.98 -13.22
CA ASN A 5 -50.55 34.51 -13.11
C ASN A 5 -49.89 33.89 -14.34
N VAL A 6 -50.03 34.51 -15.52
CA VAL A 6 -49.37 34.07 -16.77
C VAL A 6 -47.87 34.32 -16.71
N VAL A 7 -47.45 35.47 -16.15
CA VAL A 7 -46.03 35.80 -15.96
C VAL A 7 -45.37 34.86 -14.93
N ILE A 8 -46.06 34.53 -13.84
CA ILE A 8 -45.56 33.59 -12.84
C ILE A 8 -45.42 32.17 -13.43
N CYS A 9 -46.40 31.73 -14.23
CA CYS A 9 -46.29 30.45 -14.95
C CYS A 9 -45.16 30.45 -16.00
N GLY A 10 -44.94 31.57 -16.70
CA GLY A 10 -43.85 31.70 -17.67
C GLY A 10 -42.46 31.67 -17.03
N ILE A 11 -42.30 32.29 -15.85
CA ILE A 11 -41.05 32.25 -15.07
C ILE A 11 -40.82 30.85 -14.48
N GLY A 12 -41.87 30.17 -14.02
CA GLY A 12 -41.78 28.78 -13.55
C GLY A 12 -41.33 27.79 -14.63
N LEU A 13 -41.77 28.00 -15.88
CA LEU A 13 -41.37 27.20 -17.05
C LEU A 13 -39.95 27.52 -17.55
N LEU A 14 -39.48 28.76 -17.37
CA LEU A 14 -38.08 29.12 -17.69
C LEU A 14 -37.08 28.58 -16.64
N MET A 15 -37.52 28.38 -15.40
CA MET A 15 -36.71 27.78 -14.32
C MET A 15 -36.58 26.25 -14.42
N SER A 16 -37.33 25.59 -15.31
CA SER A 16 -37.26 24.13 -15.51
C SER A 16 -36.20 23.69 -16.52
N VAL A 17 -35.30 24.59 -16.95
CA VAL A 17 -34.23 24.23 -17.88
C VAL A 17 -33.11 23.51 -17.13
N GLY A 18 -33.16 22.17 -17.20
CA GLY A 18 -32.01 21.28 -17.15
C GLY A 18 -31.28 21.20 -15.81
N ALA A 19 -31.85 20.49 -14.83
CA ALA A 19 -31.03 19.88 -13.80
C ALA A 19 -30.11 18.83 -14.46
N ALA A 20 -28.81 19.10 -14.53
CA ALA A 20 -27.82 18.10 -14.92
C ALA A 20 -27.82 17.00 -13.86
N ALA A 21 -28.61 15.96 -14.08
CA ALA A 21 -28.70 14.82 -13.18
C ALA A 21 -27.36 14.09 -13.12
N GLN A 22 -26.94 13.73 -11.91
CA GLN A 22 -25.78 12.86 -11.72
C GLN A 22 -26.02 11.55 -12.48
N ILE A 23 -25.11 11.23 -13.40
CA ILE A 23 -25.06 9.93 -14.07
C ILE A 23 -24.52 8.94 -13.04
N ASN A 24 -25.43 8.42 -12.22
CA ASN A 24 -25.18 7.27 -11.38
C ASN A 24 -25.42 6.00 -12.21
N ILE A 25 -24.94 4.84 -11.77
CA ILE A 25 -25.24 3.52 -12.37
C ILE A 25 -26.74 3.36 -12.62
N LEU A 26 -27.56 3.92 -11.73
CA LEU A 26 -29.02 3.87 -11.79
C LEU A 26 -29.63 4.74 -12.91
N ASN A 27 -28.88 5.69 -13.45
CA ASN A 27 -29.32 6.67 -14.45
C ASN A 27 -28.55 6.57 -15.77
N ALA A 28 -27.54 5.69 -15.88
CA ALA A 28 -26.76 5.50 -17.09
C ALA A 28 -27.57 4.77 -18.16
N LYS A 29 -27.54 5.25 -19.40
CA LYS A 29 -28.26 4.64 -20.53
C LYS A 29 -27.40 3.64 -21.29
N THR A 30 -26.08 3.79 -21.20
CA THR A 30 -25.10 2.90 -21.81
C THR A 30 -24.09 2.41 -20.75
N PRO A 31 -23.50 1.21 -20.91
CA PRO A 31 -22.46 0.73 -20.00
C PRO A 31 -21.22 1.63 -19.95
N GLU A 32 -20.92 2.36 -21.02
CA GLU A 32 -19.78 3.28 -21.11
C GLU A 32 -19.98 4.56 -20.27
N GLU A 33 -21.23 4.97 -20.03
CA GLU A 33 -21.57 6.10 -19.15
C GLU A 33 -21.43 5.76 -17.66
N ILE A 34 -21.30 4.48 -17.30
CA ILE A 34 -21.19 4.03 -15.92
C ILE A 34 -19.81 4.39 -15.37
N GLY A 35 -19.78 5.24 -14.33
CA GLY A 35 -18.56 5.58 -13.60
C GLY A 35 -17.80 6.80 -14.14
N ILE A 36 -18.27 7.43 -15.21
CA ILE A 36 -17.70 8.69 -15.71
C ILE A 36 -18.23 9.86 -14.87
N LYS A 37 -17.34 10.48 -14.09
CA LYS A 37 -17.66 11.70 -13.34
C LYS A 37 -17.84 12.88 -14.29
N THR A 38 -18.85 13.71 -14.03
CA THR A 38 -19.04 14.96 -14.80
C THR A 38 -17.91 15.96 -14.51
N ALA A 39 -17.60 16.84 -15.47
CA ALA A 39 -16.54 17.84 -15.28
C ALA A 39 -16.78 18.75 -14.06
N ALA A 40 -18.04 19.09 -13.77
CA ALA A 40 -18.42 19.86 -12.58
C ALA A 40 -18.17 19.06 -11.28
N GLN A 41 -18.36 17.75 -11.30
CA GLN A 41 -18.10 16.88 -10.16
C GLN A 41 -16.61 16.71 -9.90
N ILE A 42 -15.78 16.59 -10.95
CA ILE A 42 -14.32 16.54 -10.81
C ILE A 42 -13.79 17.82 -10.17
N ALA A 43 -14.34 18.99 -10.55
CA ALA A 43 -13.94 20.27 -9.98
C ALA A 43 -14.35 20.43 -8.49
N TYR A 44 -15.45 19.81 -8.07
CA TYR A 44 -15.94 19.90 -6.68
C TYR A 44 -15.34 18.83 -5.77
N ASP A 45 -15.06 17.64 -6.29
CA ASP A 45 -14.60 16.49 -5.50
C ASP A 45 -13.20 16.67 -4.89
N ASN A 46 -12.38 17.59 -5.42
CA ASN A 46 -11.00 17.86 -4.98
C ASN A 46 -10.25 16.59 -4.54
N ASP A 47 -10.14 15.63 -5.47
CA ASP A 47 -9.75 14.24 -5.20
C ASP A 47 -8.22 14.10 -5.00
N GLU A 48 -7.73 14.72 -3.94
CA GLU A 48 -6.33 14.69 -3.52
C GLU A 48 -6.19 13.97 -2.15
N PRO A 49 -5.02 13.36 -1.87
CA PRO A 49 -4.73 12.83 -0.55
C PRO A 49 -4.84 13.94 0.49
N LEU A 50 -5.45 13.64 1.65
CA LEU A 50 -5.55 14.61 2.72
C LEU A 50 -4.15 15.06 3.14
N PRO A 51 -3.83 16.37 3.08
CA PRO A 51 -2.50 16.84 3.43
C PRO A 51 -2.26 16.59 4.91
N TYR A 52 -1.02 16.25 5.25
CA TYR A 52 -0.66 16.16 6.66
C TYR A 52 -0.60 17.56 7.27
N GLY A 53 -1.00 17.65 8.54
CA GLY A 53 -0.74 18.84 9.34
C GLY A 53 0.77 19.10 9.43
N TYR A 54 1.15 20.37 9.30
CA TYR A 54 2.51 20.80 9.59
C TYR A 54 2.78 20.65 11.08
N VAL A 55 3.87 19.97 11.41
CA VAL A 55 4.36 19.76 12.77
C VAL A 55 5.83 20.10 12.75
N ASP A 56 6.24 21.07 13.58
CA ASP A 56 7.64 21.43 13.76
C ASP A 56 8.31 20.41 14.70
N GLU A 57 9.61 20.18 14.55
CA GLU A 57 10.38 19.28 15.42
C GLU A 57 10.29 19.71 16.88
N ARG A 58 10.20 21.02 17.12
CA ARG A 58 10.06 21.59 18.48
C ARG A 58 8.71 21.30 19.13
N ASP A 59 7.70 20.98 18.33
CA ASP A 59 6.36 20.64 18.79
C ASP A 59 6.22 19.14 19.06
N VAL A 60 7.24 18.32 18.74
CA VAL A 60 7.27 16.90 19.06
C VAL A 60 7.82 16.71 20.47
N LEU A 61 6.96 16.34 21.43
CA LEU A 61 7.37 16.10 22.82
C LEU A 61 8.03 14.74 23.02
N TRP A 62 7.54 13.76 22.28
CA TRP A 62 8.02 12.38 22.33
C TRP A 62 7.82 11.77 20.96
N SER A 63 8.73 10.88 20.57
CA SER A 63 8.59 10.10 19.35
C SER A 63 9.20 8.71 19.48
N LYS A 64 8.74 7.79 18.64
CA LYS A 64 9.31 6.46 18.50
C LYS A 64 9.08 5.93 17.10
N THR A 65 10.12 5.39 16.49
CA THR A 65 9.99 4.69 15.19
C THR A 65 9.76 3.20 15.45
N THR A 66 8.78 2.62 14.78
CA THR A 66 8.48 1.18 14.84
C THR A 66 8.51 0.56 13.45
N TRP A 67 8.95 -0.69 13.41
CA TRP A 67 8.88 -1.54 12.23
C TRP A 67 7.94 -2.70 12.50
N GLU A 68 6.97 -2.88 11.61
CA GLU A 68 5.91 -3.86 11.78
C GLU A 68 5.85 -4.79 10.58
N ILE A 69 5.56 -6.06 10.84
CA ILE A 69 5.21 -7.06 9.83
C ILE A 69 3.69 -7.15 9.78
N ILE A 70 3.14 -6.98 8.59
CA ILE A 70 1.72 -7.17 8.27
C ILE A 70 1.63 -8.49 7.51
N ASP A 71 1.11 -9.51 8.18
CA ASP A 71 0.91 -10.83 7.61
C ASP A 71 -0.34 -10.85 6.71
N LEU A 72 -0.21 -11.25 5.44
CA LEU A 72 -1.32 -11.28 4.49
C LEU A 72 -2.22 -12.51 4.62
N ASP A 73 -1.79 -13.55 5.35
CA ASP A 73 -2.63 -14.69 5.70
C ASP A 73 -3.73 -14.31 6.70
N GLU A 74 -3.53 -13.21 7.42
CA GLU A 74 -4.54 -12.67 8.32
C GLU A 74 -5.71 -12.03 7.56
N ARG A 75 -6.93 -12.48 7.89
CA ARG A 75 -8.19 -12.00 7.29
C ARG A 75 -8.42 -10.49 7.39
N VAL A 76 -7.79 -9.82 8.36
CA VAL A 76 -7.85 -8.37 8.55
C VAL A 76 -7.08 -7.64 7.44
N ASN A 77 -6.01 -8.25 6.93
CA ASN A 77 -5.05 -7.67 5.98
C ASN A 77 -5.37 -8.00 4.51
N PHE A 78 -6.36 -8.85 4.26
CA PHE A 78 -6.86 -9.18 2.92
C PHE A 78 -7.08 -7.99 1.96
N PRO A 79 -7.55 -6.79 2.41
CA PRO A 79 -7.63 -5.63 1.53
C PRO A 79 -6.30 -5.20 0.89
N LEU A 80 -5.17 -5.52 1.51
CA LEU A 80 -3.81 -5.23 1.03
C LEU A 80 -3.31 -6.27 0.02
N TYR A 81 -3.83 -7.50 0.08
CA TYR A 81 -3.43 -8.62 -0.78
C TYR A 81 -4.30 -8.74 -2.04
N TYR A 82 -5.62 -8.73 -1.89
CA TYR A 82 -6.54 -8.97 -3.00
C TYR A 82 -6.79 -7.71 -3.85
N PRO A 83 -7.08 -7.85 -5.16
CA PRO A 83 -7.19 -9.11 -5.91
C PRO A 83 -5.86 -9.66 -6.43
N ILE A 84 -5.70 -10.98 -6.40
CA ILE A 84 -4.53 -11.69 -6.96
C ILE A 84 -4.64 -11.92 -8.48
N ASP A 85 -5.85 -12.09 -9.01
CA ASP A 85 -6.08 -12.31 -10.44
C ASP A 85 -6.53 -11.01 -11.10
N THR A 86 -5.70 -10.52 -12.01
CA THR A 86 -5.91 -9.27 -12.74
C THR A 86 -6.62 -9.44 -14.08
N ASN A 87 -6.78 -10.68 -14.56
CA ASN A 87 -7.32 -10.99 -15.89
C ASN A 87 -8.85 -10.94 -15.94
N ASN A 88 -9.50 -11.39 -14.87
CA ASN A 88 -10.97 -11.51 -14.80
C ASN A 88 -11.67 -10.30 -14.14
N ILE A 89 -10.91 -9.27 -13.76
CA ILE A 89 -11.39 -8.12 -13.00
C ILE A 89 -11.10 -6.83 -13.76
N GLY A 90 -12.03 -5.88 -13.67
CA GLY A 90 -11.87 -4.56 -14.28
C GLY A 90 -10.59 -3.84 -13.83
N ALA A 91 -10.06 -2.98 -14.69
CA ALA A 91 -8.78 -2.29 -14.49
C ALA A 91 -8.78 -1.37 -13.25
N GLU A 92 -9.94 -1.07 -12.69
CA GLU A 92 -10.13 -0.26 -11.50
C GLU A 92 -9.77 -0.96 -10.18
N ARG A 93 -9.68 -2.30 -10.17
CA ARG A 93 -9.31 -3.09 -8.98
C ARG A 93 -7.97 -3.76 -9.20
N ARG A 94 -6.98 -3.38 -8.39
CA ARG A 94 -5.61 -3.91 -8.43
C ARG A 94 -5.11 -4.10 -7.01
N SER A 95 -4.25 -5.09 -6.80
CA SER A 95 -3.60 -5.33 -5.51
C SER A 95 -2.71 -4.13 -5.13
N LEU A 96 -2.34 -4.01 -3.85
CA LEU A 96 -1.42 -2.96 -3.42
C LEU A 96 -0.06 -3.10 -4.12
N TYR A 97 0.42 -4.32 -4.29
CA TYR A 97 1.67 -4.61 -4.99
C TYR A 97 1.63 -4.14 -6.45
N ASP A 98 0.58 -4.48 -7.20
CA ASP A 98 0.42 -4.04 -8.60
C ASP A 98 0.37 -2.53 -8.74
N VAL A 99 -0.31 -1.87 -7.80
CA VAL A 99 -0.42 -0.41 -7.78
C VAL A 99 0.96 0.23 -7.60
N LEU A 100 1.78 -0.29 -6.68
CA LEU A 100 3.15 0.20 -6.47
C LEU A 100 4.04 -0.06 -7.67
N ILE A 101 4.09 -1.30 -8.18
CA ILE A 101 4.90 -1.66 -9.35
C ILE A 101 4.50 -0.82 -10.57
N LYS A 102 3.19 -0.62 -10.81
CA LYS A 102 2.71 0.27 -11.87
C LYS A 102 3.12 1.72 -11.65
N GLY A 103 3.06 2.22 -10.41
CA GLY A 103 3.50 3.57 -10.06
C GLY A 103 5.01 3.77 -10.27
N ILE A 104 5.81 2.74 -9.99
CA ILE A 104 7.26 2.72 -10.22
C ILE A 104 7.56 2.66 -11.73
N LYS A 105 6.87 1.76 -12.46
CA LYS A 105 7.01 1.62 -13.93
C LYS A 105 6.63 2.86 -14.71
N THR A 106 5.61 3.60 -14.24
CA THR A 106 5.22 4.86 -14.86
C THR A 106 6.12 6.03 -14.47
N GLY A 107 7.03 5.85 -13.50
CA GLY A 107 7.90 6.91 -12.98
C GLY A 107 7.20 7.91 -12.05
N VAL A 108 5.95 7.65 -11.64
CA VAL A 108 5.25 8.51 -10.67
C VAL A 108 5.82 8.30 -9.26
N ILE A 109 6.27 7.08 -8.95
CA ILE A 109 6.96 6.75 -7.69
C ILE A 109 8.46 6.66 -7.99
N GLU A 110 9.19 7.74 -7.74
CA GLU A 110 10.65 7.80 -7.94
C GLU A 110 11.45 7.36 -6.70
N HIS A 111 10.84 7.47 -5.51
CA HIS A 111 11.51 7.27 -4.23
C HIS A 111 11.42 5.81 -3.76
N VAL A 112 12.21 4.95 -4.40
CA VAL A 112 12.34 3.52 -4.06
C VAL A 112 13.76 3.22 -3.58
N TYR A 113 13.87 2.38 -2.55
CA TYR A 113 15.10 2.13 -1.81
C TYR A 113 15.33 0.64 -1.54
N ALA A 114 16.57 0.28 -1.25
CA ALA A 114 16.97 -1.08 -0.90
C ALA A 114 16.66 -1.41 0.57
N ASP A 115 16.65 -0.41 1.44
CA ASP A 115 16.61 -0.57 2.88
C ASP A 115 15.53 0.27 3.56
N SER A 116 15.15 -0.13 4.78
CA SER A 116 14.14 0.57 5.58
C SER A 116 14.59 1.96 6.06
N TYR A 117 15.90 2.25 6.04
CA TYR A 117 16.45 3.55 6.41
C TYR A 117 16.49 4.55 5.24
N PHE A 118 16.18 4.10 4.02
CA PHE A 118 16.16 4.91 2.80
C PHE A 118 17.53 5.51 2.45
N THR A 119 18.59 4.74 2.65
CA THR A 119 19.97 5.18 2.39
C THR A 119 20.37 4.93 0.94
N GLU A 120 19.97 3.80 0.38
CA GLU A 120 20.34 3.38 -0.97
C GLU A 120 19.11 3.37 -1.88
N LYS A 121 19.12 4.22 -2.91
CA LYS A 121 18.06 4.26 -3.93
C LYS A 121 18.20 3.09 -4.91
N ARG A 122 17.08 2.47 -5.28
CA ARG A 122 17.03 1.46 -6.34
C ARG A 122 16.45 2.01 -7.62
N THR A 123 17.00 1.60 -8.75
CA THR A 123 16.40 1.86 -10.06
C THR A 123 15.41 0.76 -10.43
N LEU A 124 14.54 1.05 -11.39
CA LEU A 124 13.57 0.08 -11.90
C LEU A 124 14.24 -1.20 -12.42
N ARG A 125 15.42 -1.10 -13.03
CA ARG A 125 16.18 -2.26 -13.51
C ARG A 125 16.66 -3.16 -12.37
N ASP A 126 17.08 -2.55 -11.26
CA ASP A 126 17.57 -3.30 -10.09
C ASP A 126 16.42 -4.05 -9.41
N ILE A 127 15.23 -3.44 -9.40
CA ILE A 127 14.00 -4.07 -8.88
C ILE A 127 13.62 -5.25 -9.79
N GLU A 128 13.54 -5.05 -11.10
CA GLU A 128 13.20 -6.12 -12.05
C GLU A 128 14.19 -7.29 -11.97
N ALA A 129 15.48 -7.03 -11.79
CA ALA A 129 16.47 -8.08 -11.59
C ALA A 129 16.22 -8.90 -10.31
N SER A 130 15.80 -8.26 -9.21
CA SER A 130 15.48 -8.98 -7.97
C SER A 130 14.16 -9.77 -8.01
N LEU A 131 13.25 -9.40 -8.92
CA LEU A 131 11.95 -10.05 -9.07
C LEU A 131 11.98 -11.28 -9.98
N VAL A 132 13.06 -11.49 -10.73
CA VAL A 132 13.16 -12.55 -11.74
C VAL A 132 14.32 -13.49 -11.42
N TYR A 133 14.01 -14.78 -11.30
CA TYR A 133 15.00 -15.83 -11.31
C TYR A 133 15.01 -16.51 -12.67
N SER A 134 16.18 -16.57 -13.31
CA SER A 134 16.37 -17.28 -14.58
C SER A 134 17.32 -18.44 -14.39
N ASP A 135 16.90 -19.62 -14.82
CA ASP A 135 17.69 -20.85 -14.77
C ASP A 135 17.79 -21.48 -16.17
N THR A 136 18.96 -22.00 -16.50
CA THR A 136 19.23 -22.62 -17.81
C THR A 136 19.12 -24.12 -17.65
N THR A 137 18.31 -24.77 -18.49
CA THR A 137 18.17 -26.23 -18.44
C THR A 137 19.45 -26.94 -18.90
N ASP A 138 19.62 -28.20 -18.51
CA ASP A 138 20.79 -29.02 -18.87
C ASP A 138 21.03 -29.04 -20.39
N LEU A 139 19.96 -29.15 -21.19
CA LEU A 139 20.01 -29.08 -22.65
C LEU A 139 20.52 -27.73 -23.16
N GLY A 140 20.18 -26.64 -22.48
CA GLY A 140 20.69 -25.30 -22.80
C GLY A 140 22.19 -25.17 -22.48
N VAL A 141 22.66 -25.79 -21.41
CA VAL A 141 24.10 -25.84 -21.07
C VAL A 141 24.88 -26.66 -22.10
N GLU A 142 24.33 -27.78 -22.56
CA GLU A 142 24.91 -28.58 -23.64
C GLU A 142 24.98 -27.81 -24.96
N GLN A 143 23.91 -27.08 -25.33
CA GLN A 143 23.89 -26.22 -26.52
C GLN A 143 24.94 -25.10 -26.41
N TYR A 144 25.06 -24.46 -25.25
CA TYR A 144 26.09 -23.44 -25.02
C TYR A 144 27.50 -23.98 -25.24
N ASN A 145 27.77 -25.19 -24.74
CA ASN A 145 29.08 -25.84 -24.88
C ASN A 145 29.38 -26.28 -26.33
N ALA A 146 28.34 -26.59 -27.12
CA ALA A 146 28.49 -27.04 -28.51
C ALA A 146 28.54 -25.88 -29.53
N GLU A 147 27.63 -24.90 -29.39
CA GLU A 147 27.36 -23.88 -30.40
C GLU A 147 27.66 -22.45 -29.90
N GLY A 148 27.94 -22.28 -28.61
CA GLY A 148 28.28 -20.98 -28.01
C GLY A 148 27.11 -20.04 -27.74
N PHE A 149 25.87 -20.48 -27.99
CA PHE A 149 24.65 -19.73 -27.66
C PHE A 149 23.61 -20.66 -27.02
N VAL A 150 22.65 -20.07 -26.31
CA VAL A 150 21.52 -20.79 -25.69
C VAL A 150 20.23 -20.25 -26.28
N ASP A 151 19.41 -21.13 -26.86
CA ASP A 151 18.10 -20.71 -27.32
C ASP A 151 17.20 -20.29 -26.15
N PRO A 152 16.36 -19.24 -26.30
CA PRO A 152 15.48 -18.76 -25.23
C PRO A 152 14.52 -19.81 -24.67
N GLN A 153 14.23 -20.87 -25.42
CA GLN A 153 13.39 -21.99 -24.98
C GLN A 153 14.02 -22.80 -23.85
N TYR A 154 15.35 -22.78 -23.71
CA TYR A 154 16.08 -23.50 -22.67
C TYR A 154 16.32 -22.65 -21.42
N VAL A 155 15.85 -21.40 -21.39
CA VAL A 155 15.93 -20.51 -20.24
C VAL A 155 14.57 -20.44 -19.56
N ARG A 156 14.44 -21.07 -18.40
CA ARG A 156 13.26 -20.95 -17.53
C ARG A 156 13.34 -19.63 -16.78
N LYS A 157 12.28 -18.84 -16.80
CA LYS A 157 12.17 -17.57 -16.06
C LYS A 157 11.01 -17.65 -15.09
N PHE A 158 11.29 -17.42 -13.82
CA PHE A 158 10.32 -17.36 -12.74
C PHE A 158 10.23 -15.91 -12.29
N THR A 159 9.04 -15.33 -12.36
CA THR A 159 8.80 -13.94 -11.96
C THR A 159 7.92 -13.91 -10.71
N LEU A 160 8.24 -13.01 -9.78
CA LEU A 160 7.37 -12.70 -8.65
C LEU A 160 6.23 -11.78 -9.11
N ASP A 161 5.01 -12.18 -8.79
CA ASP A 161 3.77 -11.49 -9.06
C ASP A 161 3.05 -11.13 -7.74
N ALA A 162 1.95 -10.39 -7.82
CA ALA A 162 1.17 -9.97 -6.66
C ALA A 162 0.72 -11.14 -5.75
N GLY A 163 0.50 -12.32 -6.34
CA GLY A 163 0.08 -13.51 -5.61
C GLY A 163 1.15 -14.11 -4.70
N ASP A 164 2.43 -13.79 -4.94
CA ASP A 164 3.57 -14.37 -4.20
C ASP A 164 4.01 -13.51 -3.01
N VAL A 165 3.40 -12.35 -2.83
CA VAL A 165 3.67 -11.49 -1.68
C VAL A 165 2.99 -12.11 -0.46
N GLU A 166 3.77 -12.44 0.56
CA GLU A 166 3.29 -13.05 1.80
C GLU A 166 3.08 -12.03 2.92
N GLU A 167 3.97 -11.02 3.00
CA GLU A 167 3.95 -10.05 4.08
C GLU A 167 4.28 -8.64 3.58
N TRP A 168 3.83 -7.63 4.33
CA TRP A 168 4.33 -6.27 4.18
C TRP A 168 5.14 -5.88 5.41
N ARG A 169 6.35 -5.35 5.19
CA ARG A 169 7.09 -4.64 6.23
C ARG A 169 6.79 -3.16 6.12
N VAL A 170 6.39 -2.56 7.23
CA VAL A 170 6.13 -1.12 7.31
C VAL A 170 7.03 -0.47 8.33
N ARG A 171 7.45 0.75 8.02
CA ARG A 171 8.16 1.64 8.94
C ARG A 171 7.26 2.81 9.27
N GLY A 172 7.02 3.00 10.56
CA GLY A 172 6.13 4.02 11.08
C GLY A 172 6.79 4.90 12.13
N TYR A 173 6.31 6.13 12.23
CA TYR A 173 6.77 7.11 13.19
C TYR A 173 5.61 7.53 14.08
N TRP A 174 5.70 7.16 15.35
CA TRP A 174 4.82 7.63 16.41
C TRP A 174 5.38 8.91 16.99
N TYR A 175 4.53 9.92 17.15
CA TYR A 175 4.93 11.18 17.77
C TYR A 175 3.76 11.81 18.50
N LEU A 176 4.08 12.49 19.59
CA LEU A 176 3.12 13.28 20.33
C LEU A 176 3.26 14.75 19.95
N ASP A 177 2.20 15.32 19.37
CA ASP A 177 2.15 16.74 19.03
C ASP A 177 1.73 17.55 20.25
N LYS A 178 2.61 18.43 20.72
CA LYS A 178 2.37 19.36 21.85
C LYS A 178 1.13 20.24 21.64
N ARG A 179 0.84 20.63 20.40
CA ARG A 179 -0.22 21.60 20.09
C ARG A 179 -1.60 20.97 20.19
N GLN A 180 -1.71 19.70 19.78
CA GLN A 180 -2.97 18.95 19.80
C GLN A 180 -3.10 18.08 21.05
N GLY A 181 -1.99 17.75 21.72
CA GLY A 181 -1.99 16.85 22.88
C GLY A 181 -2.35 15.40 22.51
N GLU A 182 -2.24 15.04 21.23
CA GLU A 182 -2.67 13.74 20.69
C GLU A 182 -1.46 12.94 20.21
N LEU A 183 -1.48 11.63 20.45
CA LEU A 183 -0.54 10.70 19.86
C LEU A 183 -0.91 10.45 18.40
N ARG A 184 0.02 10.70 17.48
CA ARG A 184 -0.19 10.53 16.04
C ARG A 184 0.79 9.53 15.46
N TYR A 185 0.33 8.86 14.42
CA TYR A 185 1.13 7.95 13.61
C TYR A 185 1.35 8.53 12.22
N ARG A 186 2.57 8.39 11.71
CA ARG A 186 2.92 8.71 10.33
C ARG A 186 3.64 7.54 9.71
N MET A 187 3.09 6.99 8.63
CA MET A 187 3.76 5.96 7.86
C MET A 187 4.90 6.58 7.06
N LEU A 188 6.09 5.97 7.15
CA LEU A 188 7.29 6.41 6.44
C LEU A 188 7.59 5.50 5.24
N GLY A 189 7.48 4.20 5.44
CA GLY A 189 7.90 3.20 4.47
C GLY A 189 6.97 2.01 4.38
N LEU A 190 6.91 1.44 3.19
CA LEU A 190 6.21 0.20 2.88
C LEU A 190 7.12 -0.67 2.00
N CYS A 191 7.25 -1.95 2.34
CA CYS A 191 8.05 -2.92 1.60
C CYS A 191 7.26 -4.23 1.42
N PRO A 192 7.08 -4.72 0.18
CA PRO A 192 6.57 -6.06 -0.03
C PRO A 192 7.67 -7.08 0.28
N VAL A 193 7.26 -8.17 0.91
CA VAL A 193 8.12 -9.32 1.23
C VAL A 193 7.52 -10.54 0.57
N ALA A 194 8.37 -11.28 -0.13
CA ALA A 194 8.02 -12.52 -0.81
C ALA A 194 9.15 -13.53 -0.63
N ASN A 195 8.86 -14.79 -0.92
CA ASN A 195 9.91 -15.80 -1.06
C ASN A 195 10.78 -15.48 -2.27
N GLU A 196 12.02 -15.93 -2.23
CA GLU A 196 12.92 -15.80 -3.37
C GLU A 196 12.28 -16.38 -4.65
N ALA A 197 12.49 -15.70 -5.77
CA ALA A 197 12.04 -16.21 -7.07
C ALA A 197 12.62 -17.60 -7.41
N ARG A 198 13.74 -17.98 -6.78
CA ARG A 198 14.33 -19.32 -6.85
C ARG A 198 13.47 -20.39 -6.18
N SER A 199 12.82 -20.08 -5.05
CA SER A 199 12.00 -21.03 -4.30
C SER A 199 10.79 -21.51 -5.11
N LYS A 200 10.36 -20.73 -6.12
CA LYS A 200 9.37 -21.17 -7.11
C LYS A 200 9.87 -22.25 -8.07
N ALA A 201 11.17 -22.26 -8.35
CA ALA A 201 11.79 -23.25 -9.25
C ALA A 201 12.08 -24.57 -8.52
N PHE A 202 12.37 -24.47 -7.21
CA PHE A 202 12.75 -25.59 -6.35
C PHE A 202 12.01 -25.47 -5.00
N GLU A 203 10.83 -26.08 -4.89
CA GLU A 203 10.00 -26.03 -3.67
C GLU A 203 10.63 -26.78 -2.47
N ASP A 204 11.64 -27.62 -2.69
CA ASP A 204 12.07 -28.68 -1.76
C ASP A 204 13.26 -28.33 -0.84
N ASP A 205 13.77 -27.08 -0.88
CA ASP A 205 14.96 -26.71 -0.08
C ASP A 205 14.64 -26.39 1.39
N GLY A 206 13.37 -26.37 1.82
CA GLY A 206 12.98 -26.25 3.23
C GLY A 206 13.41 -24.96 3.95
N PHE A 207 14.07 -24.04 3.24
CA PHE A 207 14.46 -22.72 3.73
C PHE A 207 13.44 -21.68 3.25
N ASP A 208 12.51 -21.34 4.12
CA ASP A 208 11.65 -20.15 4.00
C ASP A 208 12.52 -18.89 4.11
N SER A 209 13.07 -18.47 2.96
CA SER A 209 13.93 -17.28 2.85
C SER A 209 13.08 -16.11 2.35
N LYS A 210 12.36 -15.49 3.29
CA LYS A 210 11.63 -14.25 3.06
C LYS A 210 12.59 -13.12 2.75
N VAL A 211 12.43 -12.50 1.58
CA VAL A 211 13.29 -11.40 1.10
C VAL A 211 12.48 -10.11 0.96
N GLU A 212 13.06 -9.01 1.46
CA GLU A 212 12.56 -7.65 1.22
C GLU A 212 12.82 -7.27 -0.23
N LEU A 213 11.76 -6.99 -1.00
CA LEU A 213 11.89 -6.71 -2.42
C LEU A 213 12.40 -5.27 -2.66
N PHE A 214 11.67 -4.29 -2.13
CA PHE A 214 12.02 -2.87 -2.24
C PHE A 214 11.23 -2.01 -1.26
N TRP A 215 11.86 -0.96 -0.73
CA TRP A 215 11.23 0.00 0.17
C TRP A 215 10.70 1.21 -0.59
N VAL A 216 9.41 1.51 -0.45
CA VAL A 216 8.78 2.70 -1.03
C VAL A 216 8.65 3.78 0.04
N TRP A 217 9.09 5.00 -0.28
CA TRP A 217 8.83 6.16 0.57
C TRP A 217 7.36 6.55 0.51
N PHE A 218 6.63 6.26 1.58
CA PHE A 218 5.17 6.37 1.64
C PHE A 218 4.67 7.79 1.31
N PRO A 219 5.25 8.89 1.84
CA PRO A 219 4.81 10.25 1.51
C PRO A 219 4.84 10.59 0.02
N ALA A 220 5.78 10.03 -0.76
CA ALA A 220 5.84 10.24 -2.20
C ALA A 220 4.80 9.40 -2.96
N ALA A 221 4.46 8.21 -2.46
CA ALA A 221 3.50 7.32 -3.11
C ALA A 221 2.02 7.69 -2.85
N ARG A 222 1.73 8.62 -1.93
CA ARG A 222 0.36 8.96 -1.48
C ARG A 222 -0.61 9.28 -2.61
N GLN A 223 -0.17 10.02 -3.62
CA GLN A 223 -1.04 10.38 -4.75
C GLN A 223 -1.49 9.15 -5.55
N VAL A 224 -0.58 8.19 -5.76
CA VAL A 224 -0.89 6.91 -6.43
C VAL A 224 -1.81 6.08 -5.55
N LEU A 225 -1.48 5.95 -4.27
CA LEU A 225 -2.23 5.17 -3.28
C LEU A 225 -3.64 5.73 -3.01
N HIS A 226 -3.84 7.04 -3.15
CA HIS A 226 -5.14 7.68 -2.99
C HIS A 226 -6.09 7.40 -4.16
N LYS A 227 -5.54 7.42 -5.38
CA LYS A 227 -6.28 7.12 -6.62
C LYS A 227 -6.70 5.67 -6.70
N SER A 228 -5.83 4.75 -6.28
CA SER A 228 -6.14 3.32 -6.18
C SER A 228 -7.05 3.02 -4.99
N LYS A 229 -8.08 2.20 -5.20
CA LYS A 229 -9.03 1.81 -4.15
C LYS A 229 -8.87 0.34 -3.78
N ALA A 230 -8.82 0.07 -2.48
CA ALA A 230 -8.77 -1.26 -1.90
C ALA A 230 -10.16 -1.89 -1.82
N PHE A 231 -10.19 -3.23 -1.83
CA PHE A 231 -11.44 -3.97 -1.69
C PHE A 231 -12.01 -3.82 -0.27
N ASN A 232 -13.23 -3.27 -0.18
CA ASN A 232 -13.96 -3.15 1.08
C ASN A 232 -14.95 -4.30 1.25
N ARG A 233 -14.64 -5.24 2.15
CA ARG A 233 -15.48 -6.42 2.43
C ARG A 233 -16.87 -6.08 2.96
N ARG A 234 -17.02 -4.96 3.68
CA ARG A 234 -18.29 -4.57 4.32
C ARG A 234 -19.18 -3.78 3.37
N ASN A 235 -18.59 -3.03 2.44
CA ASN A 235 -19.33 -2.20 1.49
C ASN A 235 -18.55 -2.08 0.18
N THR A 236 -18.83 -2.96 -0.77
CA THR A 236 -18.20 -2.97 -2.10
C THR A 236 -18.51 -1.68 -2.90
N SER A 237 -19.64 -1.03 -2.62
CA SER A 237 -20.05 0.20 -3.30
C SER A 237 -19.29 1.44 -2.82
N GLN A 238 -18.61 1.36 -1.67
CA GLN A 238 -17.76 2.42 -1.14
C GLN A 238 -16.36 1.87 -0.85
N PRO A 239 -15.51 1.76 -1.89
CA PRO A 239 -14.15 1.30 -1.71
C PRO A 239 -13.31 2.40 -1.05
N ILE A 240 -12.36 1.98 -0.22
CA ILE A 240 -11.50 2.88 0.56
C ILE A 240 -10.17 3.02 -0.20
N SER A 241 -9.56 4.21 -0.25
CA SER A 241 -8.24 4.35 -0.87
C SER A 241 -7.15 3.65 -0.05
N TYR A 242 -6.11 3.16 -0.72
CA TYR A 242 -4.96 2.57 -0.02
C TYR A 242 -4.27 3.59 0.90
N ASP A 243 -4.19 4.87 0.48
CA ASP A 243 -3.68 5.96 1.33
C ASP A 243 -4.47 6.08 2.64
N HIS A 244 -5.80 6.08 2.58
CA HIS A 244 -6.63 6.18 3.79
C HIS A 244 -6.50 4.92 4.66
N LEU A 245 -6.50 3.74 4.05
CA LEU A 245 -6.40 2.46 4.77
C LEU A 245 -5.09 2.39 5.57
N LEU A 246 -3.97 2.72 4.94
CA LEU A 246 -2.64 2.66 5.55
C LEU A 246 -2.43 3.77 6.60
N ASN A 247 -2.85 5.01 6.31
CA ASN A 247 -2.75 6.11 7.29
C ASN A 247 -3.65 5.90 8.52
N SER A 248 -4.84 5.33 8.34
CA SER A 248 -5.75 4.99 9.45
C SER A 248 -5.39 3.67 10.14
N ARG A 249 -4.28 3.03 9.75
CA ARG A 249 -3.81 1.75 10.29
C ARG A 249 -4.90 0.68 10.33
N ARG A 250 -5.71 0.58 9.27
CA ARG A 250 -6.74 -0.47 9.13
C ARG A 250 -6.12 -1.79 8.66
N PHE A 251 -5.12 -2.25 9.40
CA PHE A 251 -4.43 -3.51 9.24
C PHE A 251 -3.97 -4.00 10.62
N HIS A 252 -3.71 -5.29 10.74
CA HIS A 252 -3.03 -5.85 11.89
C HIS A 252 -1.55 -6.04 11.54
N GLY A 253 -0.67 -5.69 12.48
CA GLY A 253 0.77 -5.84 12.30
C GLY A 253 1.46 -6.15 13.62
N VAL A 254 2.55 -6.91 13.54
CA VAL A 254 3.39 -7.33 14.67
C VAL A 254 4.68 -6.51 14.64
N VAL A 255 5.01 -5.85 15.76
CA VAL A 255 6.23 -5.03 15.84
C VAL A 255 7.42 -5.97 15.98
N TYR A 256 8.32 -5.98 15.00
CA TYR A 256 9.53 -6.82 15.04
C TYR A 256 10.80 -6.03 15.38
N LYS A 257 10.74 -4.71 15.29
CA LYS A 257 11.87 -3.82 15.56
C LYS A 257 11.36 -2.45 16.00
N GLU A 258 12.09 -1.83 16.93
CA GLU A 258 11.81 -0.49 17.41
C GLU A 258 13.09 0.33 17.52
N ASP A 259 12.95 1.64 17.42
CA ASP A 259 14.05 2.57 17.64
C ASP A 259 14.52 2.48 19.09
N ASN A 260 15.81 2.19 19.27
CA ASN A 260 16.40 2.05 20.59
C ASN A 260 17.88 2.45 20.63
N VAL A 261 18.35 2.79 21.84
CA VAL A 261 19.74 3.19 22.11
C VAL A 261 20.74 2.08 21.73
N GLN A 262 20.29 0.83 21.56
CA GLN A 262 21.11 -0.33 21.21
C GLN A 262 21.27 -0.52 19.69
N GLY A 263 20.89 0.47 18.87
CA GLY A 263 21.03 0.41 17.41
C GLY A 263 19.88 -0.30 16.72
N ASP A 264 18.65 -0.07 17.20
CA ASP A 264 17.40 -0.61 16.67
C ASP A 264 17.39 -2.13 16.50
N ARG A 265 17.76 -2.82 17.59
CA ARG A 265 17.81 -4.29 17.65
C ARG A 265 16.45 -4.93 17.35
N ASN A 266 16.43 -6.05 16.60
CA ASN A 266 15.21 -6.79 16.35
C ASN A 266 14.74 -7.51 17.62
N VAL A 267 13.44 -7.72 17.75
CA VAL A 267 12.82 -8.48 18.84
C VAL A 267 13.39 -9.91 18.91
N SER A 268 13.61 -10.53 17.74
CA SER A 268 14.22 -11.86 17.61
C SER A 268 15.61 -11.96 18.21
N ASP A 269 16.38 -10.86 18.21
CA ASP A 269 17.78 -10.92 18.58
C ASP A 269 17.97 -11.06 20.10
N TYR A 270 16.99 -10.63 20.91
CA TYR A 270 17.04 -10.74 22.37
C TYR A 270 15.98 -11.67 22.96
N ILE A 271 14.96 -12.05 22.19
CA ILE A 271 14.01 -13.12 22.53
C ILE A 271 14.22 -14.29 21.58
N ASN A 272 15.07 -15.23 21.99
CA ASN A 272 15.43 -16.39 21.19
C ASN A 272 14.27 -17.38 21.06
N ASP A 273 14.02 -17.83 19.82
CA ASP A 273 13.29 -19.04 19.42
C ASP A 273 11.93 -19.31 20.10
N ASN A 274 11.20 -18.25 20.43
CA ASN A 274 9.84 -18.38 20.94
C ASN A 274 8.90 -17.35 20.30
N ALA A 275 8.20 -17.78 19.25
CA ALA A 275 7.25 -16.95 18.51
C ALA A 275 6.18 -16.32 19.42
N LEU A 276 5.72 -17.03 20.46
CA LEU A 276 4.76 -16.50 21.42
C LEU A 276 5.37 -15.35 22.23
N MET A 277 6.61 -15.50 22.68
CA MET A 277 7.29 -14.45 23.45
C MET A 277 7.59 -13.22 22.58
N GLN A 278 7.93 -13.41 21.30
CA GLN A 278 8.10 -12.30 20.37
C GLN A 278 6.78 -11.55 20.13
N LEU A 279 5.66 -12.26 20.03
CA LEU A 279 4.33 -11.65 19.94
C LEU A 279 3.97 -10.86 21.20
N LEU A 280 4.20 -11.43 22.39
CA LEU A 280 3.97 -10.75 23.66
C LEU A 280 4.84 -9.49 23.80
N GLU A 281 6.08 -9.53 23.33
CA GLU A 281 6.96 -8.37 23.33
C GLU A 281 6.48 -7.29 22.34
N SER A 282 6.04 -7.68 21.15
CA SER A 282 5.38 -6.76 20.21
C SER A 282 4.19 -6.07 20.89
N ASP A 283 3.34 -6.81 21.59
CA ASP A 283 2.18 -6.26 22.29
C ASP A 283 2.57 -5.35 23.45
N ARG A 284 3.61 -5.73 24.21
CA ARG A 284 4.22 -4.87 25.24
C ARG A 284 4.68 -3.53 24.65
N ILE A 285 5.35 -3.54 23.50
CA ILE A 285 5.79 -2.33 22.81
C ILE A 285 4.59 -1.46 22.41
N LYS A 286 3.54 -2.05 21.82
CA LYS A 286 2.31 -1.34 21.46
C LYS A 286 1.62 -0.72 22.68
N GLU A 287 1.57 -1.45 23.80
CA GLU A 287 1.00 -0.95 25.06
C GLU A 287 1.81 0.22 25.63
N VAL A 288 3.13 0.14 25.62
CA VAL A 288 4.00 1.25 26.04
C VAL A 288 3.70 2.51 25.21
N ILE A 289 3.61 2.38 23.89
CA ILE A 289 3.31 3.50 23.00
C ILE A 289 1.92 4.10 23.31
N ARG A 290 0.91 3.24 23.54
CA ARG A 290 -0.45 3.66 23.87
C ARG A 290 -0.54 4.36 25.23
N ASN A 291 0.18 3.87 26.24
CA ASN A 291 0.10 4.40 27.60
C ASN A 291 0.74 5.78 27.75
N ILE A 292 1.64 6.19 26.85
CA ILE A 292 2.29 7.51 26.89
C ILE A 292 1.26 8.64 26.91
N GLU A 293 0.20 8.53 26.11
CA GLU A 293 -0.86 9.52 26.11
C GLU A 293 -1.54 9.58 27.48
N ILE A 294 -1.90 8.43 28.06
CA ILE A 294 -2.55 8.33 29.38
C ILE A 294 -1.67 8.91 30.49
N ASP A 295 -0.38 8.59 30.49
CA ASP A 295 0.58 9.01 31.51
C ASP A 295 0.79 10.54 31.52
N LEU A 296 0.62 11.20 30.37
CA LEU A 296 0.71 12.65 30.27
C LEU A 296 -0.50 13.38 30.83
N TRP A 297 -1.68 12.77 30.75
CA TRP A 297 -2.92 13.35 31.27
C TRP A 297 -3.16 13.07 32.76
N ASN A 298 -2.48 12.06 33.34
CA ASN A 298 -2.68 11.63 34.72
C ASN A 298 -1.70 12.26 35.74
N TYR A 299 -1.16 13.44 35.45
CA TYR A 299 -0.24 14.17 36.33
C TYR A 299 -0.94 15.21 37.22
#